data_AF-A0A2V8VS77-F1
#
_entry.id   AF-A0A2V8VS77-F1
#
_cell.length_a   1.000
_cell.length_b   1.000
_cell.length_c   1.000
_cell.angle_alpha   90.00
_cell.angle_beta   90.00
_cell.angle_gamma   90.00
#
_symmetry.space_group_name_H-M   'P 1'
#
loop_
_entity.id
_entity.type
_entity.pdbx_description
1 polymer ?
#
loop_
_entity_poly.entity_id
_entity_poly.type
_entity_poly.pdbx_seq_one_letter_code
_entity_poly.pdbx_strand_id
1 'polypeptide(L)' 'MLQLLWLIPFLPLAGFAVNGVLGARFLPRRAVALIGCAVVLASFVISVGAIAELHGIARSP' A
#
# COMPACT_ATOMS: atom_id res chain seq x y z
N MET A 1 10.66 2.41 -8.73
CA MET A 1 9.37 2.60 -8.02
C MET A 1 8.28 3.26 -8.87
N LEU A 2 8.59 4.06 -9.89
CA LEU A 2 7.60 4.61 -10.82
C LEU A 2 6.77 3.52 -11.52
N GLN A 3 7.39 2.38 -11.84
CA GLN A 3 6.68 1.19 -12.36
C GLN A 3 5.72 0.53 -11.35
N LEU A 4 5.73 0.95 -10.07
CA LEU A 4 4.87 0.41 -9.01
C LEU A 4 3.72 1.35 -8.64
N LEU A 5 3.52 2.47 -9.34
CA LEU A 5 2.48 3.45 -9.01
C LEU A 5 1.07 2.84 -8.95
N TRP A 6 0.75 1.90 -9.85
CA TRP A 6 -0.50 1.14 -9.83
C TRP A 6 -0.77 0.33 -8.54
N LEU A 7 0.27 -0.05 -7.78
CA LEU A 7 0.11 -0.78 -6.52
C LEU A 7 -0.37 0.13 -5.40
N ILE A 8 -0.16 1.46 -5.50
CA ILE A 8 -0.53 2.42 -4.45
C ILE A 8 -2.04 2.33 -4.14
N PRO A 9 -2.97 2.39 -5.13
CA PRO A 9 -4.39 2.16 -4.87
C PRO A 9 -4.76 0.68 -4.77
N PHE A 10 -4.01 -0.22 -5.42
CA PHE A 10 -4.36 -1.65 -5.44
C PHE A 10 -4.10 -2.36 -4.10
N LEU A 11 -3.04 -1.96 -3.36
CA LEU A 11 -2.74 -2.48 -2.02
C LEU A 11 -3.86 -2.18 -0.99
N PRO A 12 -4.36 -0.94 -0.85
CA PRO A 12 -5.48 -0.61 0.00
C PRO A 12 -6.76 -1.33 -0.42
N LEU A 13 -7.01 -1.46 -1.73
CA LEU A 13 -8.14 -2.21 -2.25
C LEU A 13 -8.04 -3.70 -1.90
N ALA A 14 -6.86 -4.31 -2.02
CA ALA A 14 -6.63 -5.68 -1.61
C ALA A 14 -6.82 -5.86 -0.09
N GLY A 15 -6.30 -4.94 0.73
CA GLY A 15 -6.52 -4.94 2.17
C GLY A 15 -8.00 -4.77 2.54
N PHE A 16 -8.74 -3.91 1.82
CA PHE A 16 -10.18 -3.78 1.95
C PHE A 16 -10.89 -5.07 1.57
N ALA A 17 -10.52 -5.73 0.47
CA ALA A 17 -11.13 -7.00 0.09
C ALA A 17 -10.90 -8.09 1.14
N VAL A 18 -9.67 -8.22 1.66
CA VAL A 18 -9.34 -9.18 2.72
C VAL A 18 -10.10 -8.87 4.00
N ASN A 19 -10.01 -7.63 4.51
CA ASN A 19 -10.66 -7.25 5.77
C ASN A 19 -12.19 -7.17 5.66
N GLY A 20 -12.72 -6.74 4.52
CA GLY A 20 -14.14 -6.59 4.28
C GLY A 20 -14.85 -7.92 4.02
N VAL A 21 -14.26 -8.81 3.23
CA VAL A 21 -14.87 -10.12 2.89
C VAL A 21 -14.58 -11.16 3.97
N LEU A 22 -13.34 -11.25 4.45
CA LEU A 22 -12.93 -12.29 5.41
C LEU A 22 -12.88 -11.79 6.85
N GLY A 23 -12.61 -10.49 7.05
CA GLY A 23 -12.32 -9.95 8.38
C GLY A 23 -13.49 -10.00 9.36
N ALA A 24 -14.74 -9.93 8.89
CA ALA A 24 -15.92 -9.99 9.76
C ALA A 24 -16.19 -11.38 10.34
N ARG A 25 -15.74 -12.45 9.68
CA ARG A 25 -16.11 -13.84 10.03
C ARG A 25 -14.92 -14.74 10.41
N PHE A 26 -13.72 -14.47 9.90
CA PHE A 26 -12.61 -15.41 9.98
C PHE A 26 -11.35 -14.86 10.67
N LEU A 27 -11.22 -13.54 10.85
CA LEU A 27 -10.00 -12.95 11.41
C LEU A 27 -10.24 -12.35 12.81
N PRO A 28 -9.25 -12.45 13.71
CA PRO A 28 -9.27 -11.73 14.98
C PRO A 28 -9.08 -10.22 14.75
N ARG A 29 -9.65 -9.40 15.64
CA ARG A 29 -9.61 -7.92 15.56
C ARG A 29 -8.21 -7.33 15.38
N ARG A 30 -7.20 -7.95 15.99
CA ARG A 30 -5.79 -7.55 15.84
C ARG A 30 -5.26 -7.77 14.43
N ALA A 31 -5.63 -8.86 13.78
CA ALA A 31 -5.21 -9.15 12.40
C ALA A 31 -5.83 -8.16 11.41
N VAL A 32 -7.13 -7.87 11.55
CA VAL A 32 -7.83 -6.88 10.71
C VAL A 32 -7.15 -5.50 10.80
N ALA A 33 -6.84 -5.05 12.02
CA ALA A 33 -6.13 -3.79 12.25
C ALA A 33 -4.72 -3.80 11.64
N LEU A 34 -3.95 -4.88 11.85
CA LEU A 34 -2.60 -5.01 11.31
C LEU A 34 -2.60 -4.98 9.78
N ILE A 35 -3.50 -5.73 9.13
CA ILE A 35 -3.64 -5.74 7.67
C ILE A 35 -3.96 -4.34 7.15
N GLY A 36 -4.93 -3.66 7.76
CA GLY A 36 -5.33 -2.31 7.36
C GLY A 36 -4.18 -1.31 7.45
N CYS A 37 -3.44 -1.31 8.56
CA CYS A 37 -2.27 -0.43 8.70
C CYS A 37 -1.13 -0.83 7.75
N ALA A 38 -0.86 -2.13 7.58
CA ALA A 38 0.24 -2.61 6.76
C ALA A 38 0.06 -2.27 5.27
N VAL A 39 -1.15 -2.41 4.73
CA VAL A 39 -1.38 -2.06 3.30
C VAL A 39 -1.25 -0.57 3.04
N VAL A 40 -1.72 0.28 3.97
CA VAL A 40 -1.57 1.74 3.86
C VAL A 40 -0.11 2.15 3.99
N LEU A 41 0.62 1.56 4.94
CA LEU A 41 2.05 1.82 5.12
C LEU A 41 2.86 1.38 3.90
N ALA A 42 2.56 0.22 3.33
CA ALA A 42 3.21 -0.26 2.11
C ALA A 42 2.97 0.70 0.93
N SER A 43 1.73 1.16 0.73
CA SER A 43 1.42 2.18 -0.28
C SER A 43 2.18 3.48 -0.04
N PHE A 44 2.29 3.92 1.22
CA PHE A 44 3.05 5.11 1.56
C PHE A 44 4.54 4.98 1.22
N VAL A 45 5.17 3.85 1.55
CA VAL A 45 6.58 3.57 1.20
C VAL A 45 6.79 3.59 -0.31
N ILE A 46 5.88 3.00 -1.08
CA ILE A 46 5.93 3.04 -2.54
C ILE A 46 5.84 4.47 -3.05
N SER A 47 4.91 5.28 -2.53
CA SER A 47 4.77 6.69 -2.90
C SER A 47 6.04 7.49 -2.61
N VAL A 48 6.62 7.36 -1.42
CA VAL A 48 7.85 8.08 -1.04
C VAL A 48 9.01 7.73 -1.97
N GLY A 49 9.24 6.46 -2.25
CA GLY A 49 10.35 6.08 -3.10
C GLY A 49 10.10 6.34 -4.60
N ALA A 50 8.84 6.37 -5.07
CA ALA A 50 8.50 6.86 -6.40
C ALA A 50 8.82 8.36 -6.56
N ILE A 51 8.55 9.17 -5.52
CA ILE A 51 8.93 10.59 -5.49
C ILE A 51 10.45 10.74 -5.47
N ALA A 52 11.15 9.95 -4.65
CA ALA A 52 12.62 9.99 -4.59
C ALA A 52 13.27 9.66 -5.93
N GLU A 53 12.75 8.66 -6.65
CA GLU A 53 13.21 8.29 -7.99
C GLU A 53 12.90 9.37 -9.03
N LEU A 54 11.67 9.92 -9.03
CA LEU A 54 11.29 11.01 -9.92
C LEU A 54 12.19 12.24 -9.74
N HIS A 55 12.50 12.56 -8.49
CA HIS A 55 13.40 13.65 -8.15
C HIS A 55 14.85 13.40 -8.58
N GLY A 56 15.31 12.15 -8.52
CA GLY A 56 16.60 11.74 -9.06
C GLY A 56 16.69 11.93 -10.57
N ILE A 57 15.67 11.48 -11.30
CA ILE A 57 15.58 11.64 -12.77
C ILE A 57 15.54 13.12 -13.16
N ALA A 58 14.76 13.93 -12.44
CA ALA A 58 14.67 15.37 -12.70
C ALA A 58 15.99 16.13 -12.44
N ARG A 59 16.90 15.56 -11.64
CA ARG A 59 18.22 16.16 -11.34
C ARG A 59 19.36 15.65 -12.22
N SER A 60 19.17 14.59 -13.00
CA SER A 60 20.17 14.11 -13.96
C SER A 60 19.87 14.73 -15.34
N PRO A 61 20.49 15.87 -15.72
CA PRO A 61 20.37 16.41 -17.07
C PRO A 61 21.02 15.51 -18.12
#